data_AF-F0SJ44-F1
#
_entry.id   AF-F0SJ44-F1
#
_cell.length_a   1.000
_cell.length_b   1.000
_cell.length_c   1.000
_cell.angle_alpha   90.00
_cell.angle_beta   90.00
_cell.angle_gamma   90.00
#
_symmetry.space_group_name_H-M   'P 1'
#
loop_
_entity.id
_entity.type
_entity.pdbx_description
1 polymer ?
#
loop_
_entity_poly.entity_id
_entity_poly.type
_entity_poly.pdbx_seq_one_letter_code
_entity_poly.pdbx_strand_id
1 'polypeptide(L)'
;MGTSADFSAPPNWNSGLKGTVTRTGGQRPTPAKVREILGEYVSSNGGSSGMSSGGGRLGSGATARSIASSLGGFVSSVARDGLDSALRSAGLSNLVGRPVTEVLLGLVARFGGTGGDVDSVDARNALSTTMDELCHDISSPEELGELLSDQVNEDRLGNILMNFFANYLYEQFCRVFFAQLITKHGDVQARSYLGAIRDVITSDVSRQTVGLELNGIDWAGQQGKSIAQTIMQNTLAIFG
;
A
#
# COMPACT_ATOMS: atom_id res chain seq x y z
N MET A 1 -6.78 -12.75 -17.82
CA MET A 1 -6.74 -13.69 -16.68
C MET A 1 -5.37 -14.33 -16.65
N GLY A 2 -4.45 -13.82 -15.85
CA GLY A 2 -3.15 -14.44 -15.60
C GLY A 2 -3.27 -15.36 -14.39
N THR A 3 -2.97 -16.64 -14.56
CA THR A 3 -2.87 -17.60 -13.45
C THR A 3 -1.65 -17.23 -12.62
N SER A 4 -1.87 -16.55 -11.50
CA SER A 4 -0.82 -16.24 -10.53
C SER A 4 -0.15 -17.55 -10.13
N ALA A 5 1.12 -17.72 -10.52
CA ALA A 5 1.93 -18.83 -10.05
C ALA A 5 1.92 -18.81 -8.52
N ASP A 6 1.72 -19.98 -7.90
CA ASP A 6 1.69 -20.14 -6.45
C ASP A 6 2.94 -19.50 -5.83
N PHE A 7 2.79 -18.33 -5.22
CA PHE A 7 3.87 -17.75 -4.44
C PHE A 7 3.97 -18.55 -3.14
N SER A 8 4.87 -19.53 -3.14
CA SER A 8 5.26 -20.20 -1.92
C SER A 8 6.09 -19.24 -1.07
N ALA A 9 5.55 -18.82 0.06
CA ALA A 9 6.34 -18.09 1.06
C ALA A 9 7.66 -18.84 1.34
N PRO A 10 8.78 -18.13 1.63
CA PRO A 10 10.11 -18.71 1.73
C PRO A 10 10.17 -20.02 2.54
N PRO A 11 11.11 -20.93 2.26
CA PRO A 11 11.16 -22.27 2.89
C PRO A 11 11.15 -22.28 4.44
N ASN A 12 11.56 -21.17 5.07
CA ASN A 12 11.60 -20.99 6.53
C ASN A 12 10.51 -20.03 7.06
N TRP A 13 9.47 -19.77 6.26
CA TRP A 13 8.32 -18.96 6.65
C TRP A 13 7.47 -19.71 7.68
N ASN A 14 7.05 -19.01 8.74
CA ASN A 14 6.36 -19.58 9.90
C ASN A 14 5.20 -20.53 9.51
N SER A 15 5.44 -21.83 9.68
CA SER A 15 4.48 -22.89 9.37
C SER A 15 3.29 -22.89 10.33
N GLY A 16 3.49 -22.40 11.56
CA GLY A 16 2.44 -22.23 12.56
C GLY A 16 1.39 -21.22 12.10
N LEU A 17 1.81 -20.04 11.61
CA LEU A 17 0.91 -19.02 11.08
C LEU A 17 0.10 -19.54 9.88
N LYS A 18 0.75 -20.25 8.95
CA LYS A 18 0.05 -20.93 7.83
C LYS A 18 -1.02 -21.88 8.34
N GLY A 19 -0.70 -22.70 9.35
CA GLY A 19 -1.65 -23.62 9.98
C GLY A 19 -2.82 -22.90 10.65
N THR A 20 -2.56 -21.79 11.34
CA THR A 20 -3.58 -20.94 11.98
C THR A 20 -4.55 -20.37 10.95
N VAL A 21 -4.06 -19.62 9.95
CA VAL A 21 -4.90 -19.02 8.89
C VAL A 21 -5.73 -20.09 8.17
N THR A 22 -5.11 -21.23 7.88
CA THR A 22 -5.78 -22.36 7.21
C THR A 22 -6.84 -23.03 8.07
N ARG A 23 -6.72 -23.01 9.39
CA ARG A 23 -7.71 -23.59 10.31
C ARG A 23 -8.87 -22.63 10.57
N THR A 24 -8.60 -21.33 10.65
CA THR A 24 -9.61 -20.30 10.89
C THR A 24 -10.32 -19.82 9.62
N GLY A 25 -9.78 -20.12 8.44
CA GLY A 25 -10.28 -19.69 7.13
C GLY A 25 -11.73 -20.06 6.76
N GLY A 26 -12.35 -21.01 7.47
CA GLY A 26 -13.73 -21.44 7.20
C GLY A 26 -14.82 -20.48 7.70
N GLN A 27 -14.45 -19.44 8.44
CA GLN A 27 -15.35 -18.44 8.99
C GLN A 27 -14.71 -17.06 8.99
N ARG A 28 -15.51 -16.00 9.06
CA ARG A 28 -14.99 -14.63 9.21
C ARG A 28 -14.31 -14.49 10.59
N PRO A 29 -13.01 -14.16 10.67
CA PRO A 29 -12.31 -14.05 11.95
C PRO A 29 -12.76 -12.80 12.71
N THR A 30 -12.65 -12.85 14.04
CA THR A 30 -12.92 -11.70 14.91
C THR A 30 -11.79 -10.67 14.79
N PRO A 31 -12.05 -9.36 15.04
CA PRO A 31 -11.00 -8.33 14.98
C PRO A 31 -9.79 -8.65 15.88
N ALA A 32 -10.01 -9.22 17.06
CA ALA A 32 -8.93 -9.65 17.96
C ALA A 32 -8.04 -10.73 17.33
N LYS A 33 -8.65 -11.74 16.68
CA LYS A 33 -7.90 -12.80 15.99
C LYS A 33 -7.14 -12.27 14.78
N VAL A 34 -7.72 -11.32 14.04
CA VAL A 34 -7.04 -10.66 12.92
C VAL A 34 -5.78 -9.94 13.37
N ARG A 35 -5.82 -9.18 14.47
CA ARG A 35 -4.64 -8.49 15.01
C ARG A 35 -3.53 -9.46 15.42
N GLU A 36 -3.88 -10.57 16.07
CA GLU A 36 -2.93 -11.63 16.39
C GLU A 36 -2.25 -12.19 15.13
N ILE A 37 -3.03 -12.49 14.09
CA ILE A 37 -2.52 -12.99 12.81
C ILE A 37 -1.60 -11.98 12.14
N LEU A 38 -1.98 -10.69 12.12
CA LEU A 38 -1.17 -9.64 11.52
C LEU A 38 0.14 -9.42 12.26
N GLY A 39 0.13 -9.49 13.60
CA GLY A 39 1.36 -9.39 14.38
C GLY A 39 2.29 -10.57 14.18
N GLU A 40 1.75 -11.79 14.16
CA GLU A 40 2.54 -12.97 13.78
C GLU A 40 3.08 -12.86 12.35
N TYR A 41 2.28 -12.32 11.43
CA TYR A 41 2.68 -12.11 10.04
C TYR A 41 3.85 -11.12 9.92
N VAL A 42 3.71 -9.92 10.49
CA VAL A 42 4.75 -8.88 10.45
C VAL A 42 6.03 -9.38 11.13
N SER A 43 5.92 -9.97 12.32
CA SER A 43 7.05 -10.58 13.03
C SER A 43 7.75 -11.67 12.20
N SER A 44 6.97 -12.57 11.59
CA SER A 44 7.51 -13.65 10.74
C SER A 44 8.20 -13.13 9.48
N ASN A 45 7.85 -11.91 9.02
CA ASN A 45 8.42 -11.23 7.88
C ASN A 45 9.65 -10.35 8.22
N GLY A 46 10.18 -10.44 9.44
CA GLY A 46 11.33 -9.63 9.88
C GLY A 46 10.95 -8.40 10.71
N GLY A 47 9.69 -8.30 11.14
CA GLY A 47 9.16 -7.18 11.91
C GLY A 47 9.03 -5.89 11.10
N SER A 48 8.38 -4.89 11.69
CA SER A 48 8.23 -3.55 11.09
C SER A 48 9.57 -2.94 10.63
N SER A 49 10.63 -3.08 11.43
CA SER A 49 11.97 -2.56 11.11
C SER A 49 12.60 -3.28 9.92
N GLY A 50 12.60 -4.63 9.92
CA GLY A 50 13.21 -5.40 8.84
C GLY A 50 12.46 -5.24 7.52
N MET A 51 11.13 -5.27 7.53
CA MET A 51 10.31 -5.05 6.34
C MET A 51 10.52 -3.66 5.74
N SER A 52 10.57 -2.62 6.58
CA SER A 52 10.75 -1.23 6.13
C SER A 52 12.16 -0.91 5.64
N SER A 53 13.19 -1.57 6.19
CA SER A 53 14.59 -1.37 5.75
C SER A 53 15.05 -2.31 4.63
N GLY A 54 14.17 -3.18 4.14
CA GLY A 54 14.45 -4.14 3.07
C GLY A 54 15.09 -5.46 3.48
N GLY A 55 15.09 -5.77 4.77
CA GLY A 55 15.38 -7.10 5.32
C GLY A 55 14.15 -8.02 5.40
N GLY A 56 13.03 -7.63 4.78
CA GLY A 56 11.81 -8.43 4.73
C GLY A 56 12.01 -9.77 4.01
N ARG A 57 11.33 -10.82 4.46
CA ARG A 57 11.48 -12.17 3.88
C ARG A 57 10.66 -12.37 2.62
N LEU A 58 9.53 -11.67 2.47
CA LEU A 58 8.66 -11.76 1.30
C LEU A 58 8.94 -10.72 0.23
N GLY A 59 9.85 -9.79 0.49
CA GLY A 59 10.10 -8.65 -0.38
C GLY A 59 10.97 -7.61 0.31
N SER A 60 11.65 -6.81 -0.51
CA SER A 60 12.51 -5.74 -0.01
C SER A 60 11.71 -4.48 0.33
N GLY A 61 10.47 -4.34 -0.14
CA GLY A 61 9.68 -3.12 -0.02
C GLY A 61 10.30 -1.92 -0.74
N ALA A 62 11.36 -2.10 -1.53
CA ALA A 62 12.06 -1.01 -2.20
C ALA A 62 11.15 -0.27 -3.17
N THR A 63 10.37 -1.03 -3.96
CA THR A 63 9.38 -0.47 -4.89
C THR A 63 8.28 0.28 -4.13
N ALA A 64 7.77 -0.27 -3.02
CA ALA A 64 6.78 0.42 -2.21
C ALA A 64 7.31 1.75 -1.65
N ARG A 65 8.53 1.78 -1.09
CA ARG A 65 9.14 3.03 -0.61
C ARG A 65 9.40 4.04 -1.73
N SER A 66 9.78 3.57 -2.92
CA SER A 66 9.95 4.41 -4.11
C SER A 66 8.62 5.02 -4.59
N ILE A 67 7.55 4.23 -4.57
CA ILE A 67 6.19 4.71 -4.89
C ILE A 67 5.78 5.77 -3.88
N ALA A 68 5.92 5.52 -2.59
CA ALA A 68 5.56 6.48 -1.54
C ALA A 68 6.33 7.81 -1.69
N SER A 69 7.62 7.75 -1.99
CA SER A 69 8.43 8.95 -2.26
C SER A 69 7.94 9.70 -3.50
N SER A 70 7.63 8.98 -4.57
CA SER A 70 7.10 9.57 -5.82
C SER A 70 5.73 10.20 -5.61
N LEU A 71 4.86 9.54 -4.84
CA LEU A 71 3.53 10.03 -4.49
C LEU A 71 3.60 11.29 -3.64
N GLY A 72 4.43 11.29 -2.58
CA GLY A 72 4.66 12.48 -1.75
C GLY A 72 5.19 13.66 -2.56
N GLY A 73 6.15 13.41 -3.46
CA GLY A 73 6.67 14.42 -4.37
C GLY A 73 5.64 14.95 -5.35
N PHE A 74 4.80 14.08 -5.90
CA PHE A 74 3.73 14.47 -6.82
C PHE A 74 2.67 15.33 -6.12
N VAL A 75 2.15 14.89 -4.98
CA VAL A 75 1.16 15.64 -4.20
C VAL A 75 1.71 17.01 -3.79
N SER A 76 2.96 17.05 -3.33
CA SER A 76 3.63 18.32 -2.99
C SER A 76 3.80 19.25 -4.20
N SER A 77 4.05 18.68 -5.38
CA SER A 77 4.14 19.43 -6.64
C SER A 77 2.78 19.96 -7.08
N VAL A 78 1.71 19.18 -6.93
CA VAL A 78 0.33 19.63 -7.22
C VAL A 78 -0.04 20.81 -6.33
N ALA A 79 0.23 20.72 -5.02
CA ALA A 79 -0.07 21.79 -4.09
C ALA A 79 0.71 23.09 -4.37
N ARG A 80 1.94 22.99 -4.89
CA ARG A 80 2.79 24.15 -5.18
C ARG A 80 2.54 24.77 -6.55
N ASP A 81 2.42 23.92 -7.59
CA ASP A 81 2.51 24.31 -8.99
C ASP A 81 1.25 23.97 -9.81
N GLY A 82 0.27 23.29 -9.20
CA GLY A 82 -0.96 22.80 -9.84
C GLY A 82 -0.80 21.44 -10.54
N LEU A 83 -1.94 20.76 -10.78
CA LEU A 83 -1.98 19.40 -11.34
C LEU A 83 -1.27 19.30 -12.68
N ASP A 84 -1.55 20.22 -13.59
CA ASP A 84 -0.96 20.28 -14.93
C ASP A 84 0.57 20.35 -14.91
N SER A 85 1.12 21.23 -14.08
CA SER A 85 2.56 21.42 -13.93
C SER A 85 3.20 20.19 -13.28
N ALA A 86 2.53 19.58 -12.30
CA ALA A 86 2.99 18.36 -11.65
C ALA A 86 3.02 17.18 -12.62
N LEU A 87 1.99 17.00 -13.46
CA LEU A 87 1.95 15.98 -14.50
C LEU A 87 3.10 16.16 -15.50
N ARG A 88 3.33 17.38 -16.00
CA ARG A 88 4.45 17.66 -16.90
C ARG A 88 5.80 17.33 -16.25
N SER A 89 5.99 17.74 -15.00
CA SER A 89 7.23 17.49 -14.24
C SER A 89 7.46 16.01 -13.95
N ALA A 90 6.39 15.22 -13.80
CA ALA A 90 6.46 13.77 -13.65
C ALA A 90 6.73 13.02 -14.97
N GLY A 91 6.77 13.73 -16.10
CA GLY A 91 6.90 13.15 -17.44
C GLY A 91 5.58 12.62 -18.03
N LEU A 92 4.45 13.14 -17.55
CA LEU A 92 3.08 12.75 -17.91
C LEU A 92 2.34 13.87 -18.66
N SER A 93 3.06 14.68 -19.45
CA SER A 93 2.49 15.81 -20.19
C SER A 93 1.32 15.42 -21.12
N ASN A 94 1.30 14.18 -21.60
CA ASN A 94 0.22 13.65 -22.44
C ASN A 94 -1.11 13.42 -21.69
N LEU A 95 -1.08 13.46 -20.36
CA LEU A 95 -2.25 13.26 -19.48
C LEU A 95 -2.88 14.57 -19.01
N VAL A 96 -2.29 15.71 -19.36
CA VAL A 96 -2.89 17.03 -19.07
C VAL A 96 -4.27 17.13 -19.71
N GLY A 97 -5.28 17.49 -18.91
CA GLY A 97 -6.68 17.61 -19.33
C GLY A 97 -7.37 16.29 -19.70
N ARG A 98 -6.74 15.13 -19.45
CA ARG A 98 -7.36 13.82 -19.67
C ARG A 98 -8.32 13.46 -18.53
N PRO A 99 -9.29 12.55 -18.76
CA PRO A 99 -10.15 12.04 -17.70
C PRO A 99 -9.37 11.54 -16.49
N VAL A 100 -9.93 11.73 -15.29
CA VAL A 100 -9.32 11.34 -14.01
C VAL A 100 -8.82 9.90 -14.04
N THR A 101 -9.62 8.97 -14.57
CA THR A 101 -9.24 7.56 -14.68
C THR A 101 -7.98 7.32 -15.52
N GLU A 102 -7.81 8.05 -16.63
CA GLU A 102 -6.58 7.98 -17.45
C GLU A 102 -5.38 8.57 -16.69
N VAL A 103 -5.59 9.66 -15.94
CA VAL A 103 -4.55 10.27 -15.10
C VAL A 103 -4.09 9.29 -14.01
N LEU A 104 -5.02 8.68 -13.27
CA LEU A 104 -4.71 7.73 -12.20
C LEU A 104 -3.97 6.49 -12.73
N LEU A 105 -4.42 5.92 -13.84
CA LEU A 105 -3.72 4.81 -14.51
C LEU A 105 -2.30 5.20 -14.92
N GLY A 106 -2.12 6.40 -15.44
CA GLY A 106 -0.81 6.95 -15.79
C GLY A 106 0.11 7.11 -14.58
N LEU A 107 -0.40 7.61 -13.46
CA LEU A 107 0.35 7.73 -12.20
C LEU A 107 0.76 6.35 -11.66
N VAL A 108 -0.16 5.38 -11.66
CA VAL A 108 0.13 3.99 -11.25
C VAL A 108 1.24 3.40 -12.11
N ALA A 109 1.14 3.54 -13.44
CA ALA A 109 2.16 3.06 -14.37
C ALA A 109 3.52 3.76 -14.17
N ARG A 110 3.51 5.07 -13.93
CA ARG A 110 4.72 5.89 -13.81
C ARG A 110 5.48 5.66 -12.50
N PHE A 111 4.77 5.57 -11.38
CA PHE A 111 5.36 5.41 -10.06
C PHE A 111 5.63 3.94 -9.72
N GLY A 112 4.75 3.05 -10.18
CA GLY A 112 4.85 1.61 -9.99
C GLY A 112 6.08 0.96 -10.64
N GLY A 113 6.65 1.63 -11.65
CA GLY A 113 7.79 1.13 -12.39
C GLY A 113 7.48 -0.13 -13.23
N THR A 114 8.53 -0.66 -13.86
CA THR A 114 8.45 -1.81 -14.78
C THR A 114 8.92 -3.12 -14.15
N GLY A 115 9.26 -3.11 -12.85
CA GLY A 115 9.71 -4.29 -12.13
C GLY A 115 8.69 -5.43 -12.24
N GLY A 116 9.14 -6.61 -12.68
CA GLY A 116 8.28 -7.79 -12.86
C GLY A 116 8.23 -8.70 -11.63
N ASP A 117 8.99 -8.40 -10.59
CA ASP A 117 9.01 -9.21 -9.39
C ASP A 117 7.70 -9.07 -8.59
N VAL A 118 7.37 -10.10 -7.83
CA VAL A 118 6.08 -10.21 -7.15
C VAL A 118 5.89 -9.11 -6.10
N ASP A 119 6.95 -8.64 -5.46
CA ASP A 119 6.87 -7.55 -4.48
C ASP A 119 6.53 -6.21 -5.15
N SER A 120 7.09 -5.96 -6.34
CA SER A 120 6.71 -4.82 -7.17
C SER A 120 5.28 -4.91 -7.72
N VAL A 121 4.73 -6.11 -7.91
CA VAL A 121 3.30 -6.29 -8.25
C VAL A 121 2.42 -5.89 -7.07
N ASP A 122 2.70 -6.39 -5.87
CA ASP A 122 1.95 -6.05 -4.65
C ASP A 122 1.95 -4.52 -4.41
N ALA A 123 3.11 -3.87 -4.56
CA ALA A 123 3.24 -2.43 -4.40
C ALA A 123 2.42 -1.62 -5.43
N ARG A 124 2.28 -2.12 -6.67
CA ARG A 124 1.45 -1.48 -7.71
C ARG A 124 -0.03 -1.65 -7.45
N ASN A 125 -0.46 -2.84 -7.04
CA ASN A 125 -1.85 -3.09 -6.67
C ASN A 125 -2.27 -2.21 -5.48
N ALA A 126 -1.37 -2.06 -4.50
CA ALA A 126 -1.57 -1.18 -3.36
C ALA A 126 -1.71 0.29 -3.77
N LEU A 127 -0.88 0.75 -4.72
CA LEU A 127 -0.99 2.11 -5.25
C LEU A 127 -2.32 2.33 -5.99
N SER A 128 -2.73 1.38 -6.84
CA SER A 128 -4.01 1.45 -7.55
C SER A 128 -5.17 1.54 -6.56
N THR A 129 -5.20 0.65 -5.57
CA THR A 129 -6.23 0.64 -4.52
C THR A 129 -6.28 1.96 -3.76
N THR A 130 -5.12 2.51 -3.41
CA THR A 130 -5.03 3.78 -2.68
C THR A 130 -5.54 4.95 -3.51
N MET A 131 -5.24 4.97 -4.81
CA MET A 131 -5.73 6.01 -5.72
C MET A 131 -7.23 5.91 -5.93
N ASP A 132 -7.76 4.69 -6.07
CA ASP A 132 -9.21 4.44 -6.20
C ASP A 132 -9.96 4.86 -4.93
N GLU A 133 -9.40 4.58 -3.74
CA GLU A 133 -9.95 5.00 -2.45
C GLU A 133 -9.90 6.53 -2.28
N LEU A 134 -8.79 7.17 -2.65
CA LEU A 134 -8.62 8.61 -2.53
C LEU A 134 -9.52 9.39 -3.50
N CYS A 135 -9.72 8.87 -4.71
CA CYS A 135 -10.39 9.59 -5.80
C CYS A 135 -11.78 9.05 -6.14
N HIS A 136 -12.40 8.28 -5.23
CA HIS A 136 -13.66 7.56 -5.50
C HIS A 136 -14.79 8.45 -6.06
N ASP A 137 -14.93 9.66 -5.53
CA ASP A 137 -15.99 10.61 -5.89
C ASP A 137 -15.52 11.74 -6.84
N ILE A 138 -14.31 11.61 -7.39
CA ILE A 138 -13.69 12.66 -8.22
C ILE A 138 -14.00 12.43 -9.70
N SER A 139 -14.63 13.42 -10.33
CA SER A 139 -15.15 13.30 -11.68
C SER A 139 -14.44 14.19 -12.71
N SER A 140 -13.65 15.18 -12.25
CA SER A 140 -12.91 16.10 -13.14
C SER A 140 -11.43 16.27 -12.75
N PRO A 141 -10.54 16.62 -13.71
CA PRO A 141 -9.14 16.95 -13.41
C PRO A 141 -8.99 18.14 -12.46
N GLU A 142 -9.92 19.10 -12.51
CA GLU A 142 -9.95 20.25 -11.61
C GLU A 142 -10.20 19.80 -10.17
N GLU A 143 -11.24 18.99 -9.92
CA GLU A 143 -11.52 18.39 -8.61
C GLU A 143 -10.35 17.55 -8.10
N LEU A 144 -9.68 16.80 -8.98
CA LEU A 144 -8.48 16.04 -8.63
C LEU A 144 -7.34 16.96 -8.17
N GLY A 145 -7.12 18.06 -8.89
CA GLY A 145 -6.12 19.06 -8.55
C GLY A 145 -6.39 19.69 -7.19
N GLU A 146 -7.65 20.07 -6.93
CA GLU A 146 -8.08 20.62 -5.64
C GLU A 146 -7.91 19.61 -4.50
N LEU A 147 -8.40 18.37 -4.69
CA LEU A 147 -8.26 17.29 -3.72
C LEU A 147 -6.81 17.07 -3.33
N LEU A 148 -5.92 16.90 -4.31
CA LEU A 148 -4.51 16.61 -4.08
C LEU A 148 -3.77 17.82 -3.49
N SER A 149 -4.12 19.05 -3.89
CA SER A 149 -3.53 20.26 -3.33
C SER A 149 -3.83 20.40 -1.83
N ASP A 150 -5.01 19.98 -1.37
CA ASP A 150 -5.38 20.04 0.03
C ASP A 150 -4.68 18.98 0.90
N GLN A 151 -4.10 17.93 0.30
CA GLN A 151 -3.49 16.84 1.06
C GLN A 151 -2.18 17.23 1.75
N VAL A 152 -1.50 18.31 1.36
CA VAL A 152 -0.27 18.72 2.06
C VAL A 152 -0.56 19.32 3.45
N ASN A 153 -1.82 19.58 3.77
CA ASN A 153 -2.25 20.14 5.05
C ASN A 153 -2.52 19.05 6.10
N GLU A 154 -2.37 19.40 7.39
CA GLU A 154 -2.96 18.68 8.54
C GLU A 154 -2.78 17.14 8.52
N ASP A 155 -1.55 16.65 8.39
CA ASP A 155 -1.19 15.21 8.36
C ASP A 155 -1.79 14.38 7.20
N ARG A 156 -2.58 14.97 6.31
CA ARG A 156 -3.36 14.23 5.29
C ARG A 156 -2.48 13.49 4.28
N LEU A 157 -1.38 14.10 3.83
CA LEU A 157 -0.40 13.43 2.97
C LEU A 157 0.18 12.22 3.68
N GLY A 158 0.48 12.34 4.96
CA GLY A 158 0.95 11.23 5.75
C GLY A 158 -0.09 10.10 5.82
N ASN A 159 -1.37 10.44 6.00
CA ASN A 159 -2.45 9.46 6.02
C ASN A 159 -2.59 8.73 4.68
N ILE A 160 -2.41 9.40 3.55
CA ILE A 160 -2.35 8.76 2.22
C ILE A 160 -1.20 7.76 2.16
N LEU A 161 -0.01 8.15 2.61
CA LEU A 161 1.17 7.28 2.60
C LEU A 161 1.00 6.07 3.55
N MET A 162 0.40 6.28 4.72
CA MET A 162 0.04 5.17 5.64
C MET A 162 -0.97 4.22 5.01
N ASN A 163 -2.04 4.74 4.40
CA ASN A 163 -3.03 3.93 3.69
C ASN A 163 -2.40 3.14 2.54
N PHE A 164 -1.48 3.74 1.80
CA PHE A 164 -0.70 3.04 0.78
C PHE A 164 0.09 1.85 1.35
N PHE A 165 0.83 2.05 2.45
CA PHE A 165 1.58 0.96 3.07
C PHE A 165 0.67 -0.09 3.73
N ALA A 166 -0.52 0.31 4.18
CA ALA A 166 -1.54 -0.60 4.70
C ALA A 166 -2.11 -1.50 3.59
N ASN A 167 -2.42 -0.93 2.43
CA ASN A 167 -2.82 -1.68 1.24
C ASN A 167 -1.69 -2.60 0.74
N TYR A 168 -0.43 -2.15 0.82
CA TYR A 168 0.72 -2.98 0.48
C TYR A 168 0.88 -4.18 1.44
N LEU A 169 0.71 -3.99 2.75
CA LEU A 169 0.68 -5.10 3.72
C LEU A 169 -0.44 -6.10 3.38
N TYR A 170 -1.62 -5.61 3.01
CA TYR A 170 -2.75 -6.45 2.62
C TYR A 170 -2.48 -7.27 1.35
N GLU A 171 -1.89 -6.66 0.31
CA GLU A 171 -1.50 -7.37 -0.92
C GLU A 171 -0.47 -8.47 -0.61
N GLN A 172 0.55 -8.16 0.18
CA GLN A 172 1.53 -9.17 0.59
C GLN A 172 0.91 -10.31 1.42
N PHE A 173 -0.11 -10.02 2.24
CA PHE A 173 -0.85 -11.03 2.99
C PHE A 173 -1.65 -11.94 2.05
N CYS A 174 -2.40 -11.33 1.11
CA CYS A 174 -3.17 -12.06 0.10
C CYS A 174 -2.29 -12.96 -0.75
N ARG A 175 -1.13 -12.47 -1.20
CA ARG A 175 -0.14 -13.25 -1.95
C ARG A 175 0.23 -14.57 -1.28
N VAL A 176 0.33 -14.58 0.06
CA VAL A 176 0.76 -15.76 0.81
C VAL A 176 -0.40 -16.72 1.08
N PHE A 177 -1.59 -16.21 1.37
CA PHE A 177 -2.68 -17.03 1.93
C PHE A 177 -3.87 -17.24 1.00
N PHE A 178 -4.05 -16.43 -0.06
CA PHE A 178 -5.24 -16.47 -0.90
C PHE A 178 -5.46 -17.86 -1.52
N ALA A 179 -4.46 -18.39 -2.24
CA ALA A 179 -4.57 -19.70 -2.90
C ALA A 179 -4.94 -20.81 -1.90
N GLN A 180 -4.25 -20.86 -0.76
CA GLN A 180 -4.49 -21.86 0.28
C GLN A 180 -5.90 -21.76 0.90
N LEU A 181 -6.38 -20.54 1.15
CA LEU A 181 -7.72 -20.31 1.68
C LEU A 181 -8.78 -20.76 0.67
N ILE A 182 -8.61 -20.42 -0.60
CA ILE A 182 -9.52 -20.84 -1.69
C ILE A 182 -9.55 -22.36 -1.80
N THR A 183 -8.38 -23.02 -1.87
CA THR A 183 -8.29 -24.48 -2.02
C THR A 183 -8.97 -25.21 -0.87
N LYS A 184 -8.88 -24.69 0.35
CA LYS A 184 -9.41 -25.39 1.53
C LYS A 184 -10.87 -25.08 1.86
N HIS A 185 -11.29 -23.82 1.70
CA HIS A 185 -12.57 -23.34 2.22
C HIS A 185 -13.52 -22.82 1.14
N GLY A 186 -13.06 -22.66 -0.10
CA GLY A 186 -13.83 -22.10 -1.20
C GLY A 186 -13.78 -20.56 -1.26
N ASP A 187 -14.23 -20.01 -2.39
CA ASP A 187 -14.11 -18.59 -2.73
C ASP A 187 -14.84 -17.65 -1.77
N VAL A 188 -16.08 -17.99 -1.40
CA VAL A 188 -16.92 -17.15 -0.53
C VAL A 188 -16.28 -16.97 0.85
N GLN A 189 -15.85 -18.07 1.46
CA GLN A 189 -15.24 -18.08 2.80
C GLN A 189 -13.87 -17.39 2.78
N ALA A 190 -13.04 -17.68 1.78
CA ALA A 190 -11.73 -17.05 1.63
C ALA A 190 -11.85 -15.52 1.48
N ARG A 191 -12.77 -15.04 0.64
CA ARG A 191 -13.03 -13.60 0.48
C ARG A 191 -13.58 -12.97 1.74
N SER A 192 -14.49 -13.64 2.45
CA SER A 192 -15.00 -13.15 3.73
C SER A 192 -13.88 -13.05 4.77
N TYR A 193 -12.98 -14.04 4.82
CA TYR A 193 -11.83 -14.05 5.70
C TYR A 193 -10.88 -12.88 5.42
N LEU A 194 -10.47 -12.71 4.16
CA LEU A 194 -9.56 -11.64 3.75
C LEU A 194 -10.19 -10.26 3.85
N GLY A 195 -11.50 -10.15 3.62
CA GLY A 195 -12.24 -8.91 3.90
C GLY A 195 -12.12 -8.49 5.36
N ALA A 196 -12.19 -9.43 6.31
CA ALA A 196 -11.98 -9.10 7.73
C ALA A 196 -10.54 -8.66 8.03
N ILE A 197 -9.55 -9.20 7.31
CA ILE A 197 -8.15 -8.74 7.41
C ILE A 197 -8.07 -7.28 6.94
N ARG A 198 -8.62 -6.96 5.77
CA ARG A 198 -8.63 -5.59 5.22
C ARG A 198 -9.32 -4.61 6.16
N ASP A 199 -10.52 -4.94 6.64
CA ASP A 199 -11.30 -4.07 7.53
C ASP A 199 -10.51 -3.67 8.79
N VAL A 200 -9.82 -4.63 9.41
CA VAL A 200 -9.02 -4.36 10.62
C VAL A 200 -7.78 -3.54 10.29
N ILE A 201 -7.09 -3.83 9.19
CA ILE A 201 -5.95 -3.03 8.73
C ILE A 201 -6.39 -1.57 8.55
N THR A 202 -7.44 -1.34 7.76
CA THR A 202 -7.97 0.00 7.49
C THR A 202 -8.44 0.69 8.77
N SER A 203 -9.17 -0.01 9.65
CA SER A 203 -9.70 0.56 10.88
C SER A 203 -8.64 0.90 11.92
N ASP A 204 -7.56 0.12 12.02
CA ASP A 204 -6.49 0.38 12.99
C ASP A 204 -5.53 1.47 12.48
N VAL A 205 -5.30 1.53 11.15
CA VAL A 205 -4.52 2.60 10.49
C VAL A 205 -5.23 3.94 10.54
N SER A 206 -6.55 4.00 10.31
CA SER A 206 -7.32 5.26 10.34
C SER A 206 -7.40 5.92 11.72
N ARG A 207 -7.00 5.20 12.78
CA ARG A 207 -6.89 5.72 14.15
C ARG A 207 -5.50 6.26 14.49
N GLN A 208 -4.55 6.17 13.57
CA GLN A 208 -3.20 6.71 13.75
C GLN A 208 -3.06 8.10 13.11
N THR A 209 -2.06 8.81 13.58
CA THR A 209 -1.53 10.02 12.96
C THR A 209 -0.08 9.79 12.59
N VAL A 210 0.38 10.41 11.51
CA VAL A 210 1.78 10.25 11.09
C VAL A 210 2.73 10.95 12.04
N GLY A 211 2.34 12.13 12.54
CA GLY A 211 3.15 12.89 13.49
C GLY A 211 4.52 13.32 12.93
N LEU A 212 4.62 13.51 11.61
CA LEU A 212 5.83 13.97 10.93
C LEU A 212 5.49 15.24 10.15
N GLU A 213 6.39 16.23 10.20
CA GLU A 213 6.31 17.41 9.33
C GLU A 213 6.67 17.01 7.89
N LEU A 214 5.67 17.07 7.00
CA LEU A 214 5.82 16.68 5.58
C LEU A 214 5.91 17.87 4.63
N ASN A 215 6.01 19.09 5.16
CA ASN A 215 6.14 20.32 4.39
C ASN A 215 7.58 20.55 3.93
N GLY A 216 7.73 20.96 2.66
CA GLY A 216 9.04 21.34 2.11
C GLY A 216 10.05 20.19 1.97
N ILE A 217 9.58 18.95 1.97
CA ILE A 217 10.42 17.76 1.87
C ILE A 217 10.98 17.62 0.45
N ASP A 218 12.29 17.35 0.35
CA ASP A 218 12.89 16.84 -0.88
C ASP A 218 12.53 15.36 -1.05
N TRP A 219 11.36 15.13 -1.66
CA TRP A 219 10.82 13.79 -1.91
C TRP A 219 11.63 12.98 -2.92
N ALA A 220 12.36 13.64 -3.83
CA ALA A 220 13.20 12.97 -4.82
C ALA A 220 14.56 12.53 -4.22
N GLY A 221 15.03 13.26 -3.22
CA GLY A 221 16.30 13.02 -2.53
C GLY A 221 16.24 11.98 -1.42
N GLN A 222 17.26 12.03 -0.55
CA GLN A 222 17.39 11.10 0.57
C GLN A 222 16.34 11.33 1.66
N GLN A 223 15.87 12.58 1.81
CA GLN A 223 14.86 12.94 2.80
C GLN A 223 13.54 12.21 2.55
N GLY A 224 13.03 12.25 1.31
CA GLY A 224 11.83 11.51 0.90
C GLY A 224 11.95 10.00 1.14
N LYS A 225 13.10 9.42 0.79
CA LYS A 225 13.37 7.98 1.01
C LYS A 225 13.32 7.61 2.48
N SER A 226 13.96 8.41 3.33
CA SER A 226 13.96 8.20 4.78
C SER A 226 12.56 8.35 5.37
N ILE A 227 11.80 9.36 4.95
CA ILE A 227 10.41 9.55 5.41
C ILE A 227 9.52 8.39 4.97
N ALA A 228 9.60 7.97 3.70
CA ALA A 228 8.85 6.82 3.20
C ALA A 228 9.17 5.54 3.99
N GLN A 229 10.44 5.31 4.32
CA GLN A 229 10.84 4.21 5.19
C GLN A 229 10.24 4.33 6.59
N THR A 230 10.30 5.51 7.22
CA THR A 230 9.74 5.75 8.56
C THR A 230 8.23 5.54 8.59
N ILE A 231 7.49 6.06 7.61
CA ILE A 231 6.04 5.88 7.54
C ILE A 231 5.69 4.40 7.33
N MET A 232 6.43 3.69 6.47
CA MET A 232 6.27 2.24 6.30
C MET A 232 6.50 1.50 7.63
N GLN A 233 7.58 1.83 8.34
CA GLN A 233 7.90 1.22 9.63
C GLN A 233 6.78 1.47 10.64
N ASN A 234 6.34 2.73 10.80
CA ASN A 234 5.29 3.11 11.74
C ASN A 234 3.96 2.41 11.40
N THR A 235 3.61 2.32 10.12
CA THR A 235 2.39 1.62 9.67
C THR A 235 2.43 0.14 10.03
N LEU A 236 3.57 -0.52 9.82
CA LEU A 236 3.73 -1.94 10.16
C LEU A 236 3.75 -2.18 11.67
N ALA A 237 4.33 -1.24 12.44
CA ALA A 237 4.43 -1.32 13.90
C ALA A 237 3.07 -1.27 14.61
N ILE A 238 2.00 -0.82 13.94
CA ILE A 238 0.62 -0.95 14.43
C ILE A 238 0.27 -2.42 14.69
N PHE A 239 0.85 -3.33 13.91
CA PHE A 239 0.53 -4.75 13.94
C PHE A 239 1.64 -5.59 14.58
N GLY A 240 2.91 -5.20 14.52
CA GLY A 240 4.02 -5.93 15.17
C GLY A 240 5.43 -5.44 14.84
#